data_AF-A0A6B0WT70-F1
#
_entry.id   AF-A0A6B0WT70-F1
#
_cell.length_a   1.000
_cell.length_b   1.000
_cell.length_c   1.000
_cell.angle_alpha   90.00
_cell.angle_beta   90.00
_cell.angle_gamma   90.00
#
_symmetry.space_group_name_H-M   'P 1'
#
loop_
_entity.id
_entity.type
_entity.pdbx_description
1 polymer ?
#
loop_
_entity_poly.entity_id
_entity_poly.type
_entity_poly.pdbx_seq_one_letter_code
_entity_poly.pdbx_strand_id
1 'polypeptide(L)'
;MITLNKWRRGFSFAPEGRNDLTMYLWFYEWNMFEAVHPGQHTGGDHVPQKTLNDNAGVLEHPDLGLCLNVTGSENGADLLLSITNKTDRTWPEIAAIIPCFNPGKQPEVAETRAFFDDDHERTWFLAEEGLVSLIRRDIHYNHTFRSAIDTETAWSDKWPTSPTNATGGILMRESTDRTWVAGIAWADFLSVQGHNPWRCMHQSIRAGALAPEETATIRGKIYLFEGTRHDCIEKFKSDFI
;
A
#
# COMPACT_ATOMS: atom_id res chain seq x y z
N MET A 1 6.88 -4.40 20.36
CA MET A 1 7.63 -3.79 19.23
C MET A 1 7.37 -4.61 17.98
N ILE A 2 7.36 -4.01 16.78
CA ILE A 2 7.32 -4.77 15.52
C ILE A 2 8.72 -5.26 15.16
N THR A 3 8.81 -6.53 14.76
CA THR A 3 9.99 -7.13 14.13
C THR A 3 9.84 -7.08 12.61
N LEU A 4 10.88 -6.59 11.94
CA LEU A 4 11.02 -6.60 10.49
C LEU A 4 11.82 -7.83 10.02
N ASN A 5 11.41 -8.44 8.91
CA ASN A 5 12.22 -9.44 8.21
C ASN A 5 12.24 -9.18 6.71
N LYS A 6 13.32 -9.61 6.02
CA LYS A 6 13.39 -9.52 4.56
C LYS A 6 12.37 -10.49 3.95
N TRP A 7 11.59 -9.99 2.99
CA TRP A 7 10.66 -10.80 2.20
C TRP A 7 10.86 -10.50 0.72
N ARG A 8 10.74 -11.50 -0.16
CA ARG A 8 10.87 -11.42 -1.64
C ARG A 8 11.15 -10.04 -2.24
N ARG A 9 10.12 -9.20 -2.43
CA ARG A 9 10.19 -7.86 -3.01
C ARG A 9 9.83 -6.76 -1.99
N GLY A 10 10.10 -7.00 -0.71
CA GLY A 10 9.82 -6.09 0.39
C GLY A 10 10.20 -6.62 1.75
N PHE A 11 9.31 -6.42 2.72
CA PHE A 11 9.53 -6.77 4.13
C PHE A 11 8.28 -7.45 4.69
N SER A 12 8.47 -8.25 5.74
CA SER A 12 7.38 -8.72 6.59
C SER A 12 7.46 -8.06 7.96
N PHE A 13 6.30 -7.90 8.58
CA PHE A 13 6.08 -7.19 9.84
C PHE A 13 5.34 -8.14 10.76
N ALA A 14 5.86 -8.36 11.96
CA ALA A 14 5.17 -9.15 12.99
C ALA A 14 5.36 -8.47 14.34
N PRO A 15 4.34 -8.42 15.21
CA PRO A 15 4.57 -8.08 16.61
C PRO A 15 5.51 -9.12 17.23
N GLU A 16 6.40 -8.66 18.10
CA GLU A 16 7.36 -9.51 18.78
C GLU A 16 6.67 -10.73 19.44
N GLY A 17 7.13 -11.93 19.09
CA GLY A 17 6.55 -13.20 19.58
C GLY A 17 5.21 -13.61 18.95
N ARG A 18 4.66 -12.85 17.99
CA ARG A 18 3.35 -13.09 17.36
C ARG A 18 3.44 -13.27 15.85
N ASN A 19 4.17 -14.31 15.42
CA ASN A 19 4.28 -14.65 13.99
C ASN A 19 2.93 -15.03 13.36
N ASP A 20 1.93 -15.40 14.16
CA ASP A 20 0.54 -15.64 13.75
C ASP A 20 -0.21 -14.37 13.31
N LEU A 21 0.43 -13.20 13.43
CA LEU A 21 -0.07 -11.89 13.00
C LEU A 21 0.82 -11.26 11.91
N THR A 22 1.67 -12.04 11.26
CA THR A 22 2.62 -11.52 10.26
C THR A 22 1.89 -10.90 9.06
N MET A 23 2.28 -9.70 8.65
CA MET A 23 1.85 -9.10 7.40
C MET A 23 3.03 -8.87 6.48
N TYR A 24 2.78 -8.84 5.18
CA TYR A 24 3.80 -8.89 4.15
C TYR A 24 3.61 -7.71 3.18
N LEU A 25 4.63 -6.86 2.99
CA LEU A 25 4.64 -5.78 2.01
C LEU A 25 5.50 -6.17 0.80
N TRP A 26 4.88 -6.25 -0.37
CA TRP A 26 5.55 -6.35 -1.66
C TRP A 26 5.50 -4.95 -2.24
N PHE A 27 6.66 -4.29 -2.31
CA PHE A 27 6.69 -2.84 -2.51
C PHE A 27 6.35 -2.40 -3.93
N TYR A 28 6.94 -3.02 -4.96
CA TYR A 28 6.69 -2.70 -6.36
C TYR A 28 6.07 -3.91 -7.06
N GLU A 29 4.75 -4.02 -6.99
CA GLU A 29 4.00 -5.09 -7.67
C GLU A 29 3.44 -4.61 -9.01
N TRP A 30 2.92 -3.39 -9.04
CA TRP A 30 2.41 -2.76 -10.26
C TRP A 30 2.76 -1.27 -10.26
N ASN A 31 2.68 -0.63 -11.43
CA ASN A 31 2.53 0.82 -11.54
C ASN A 31 1.31 1.17 -12.39
N MET A 32 0.85 2.39 -12.22
CA MET A 32 -0.24 2.98 -12.96
C MET A 32 0.17 4.28 -13.64
N PHE A 33 -0.52 4.56 -14.74
CA PHE A 33 -0.41 5.81 -15.50
C PHE A 33 1.05 6.20 -15.75
N GLU A 34 1.81 5.22 -16.24
CA GLU A 34 3.17 5.41 -16.73
C GLU A 34 4.22 5.79 -15.69
N ALA A 35 3.98 5.55 -14.39
CA ALA A 35 4.89 5.97 -13.34
C ALA A 35 6.29 5.36 -13.37
N VAL A 36 6.52 4.31 -14.14
CA VAL A 36 7.87 3.76 -14.36
C VAL A 36 7.98 3.30 -15.80
N HIS A 37 7.14 2.34 -16.18
CA HIS A 37 7.05 1.85 -17.55
C HIS A 37 5.83 2.44 -18.24
N PRO A 38 5.91 2.76 -19.56
CA PRO A 38 4.75 3.20 -20.32
C PRO A 38 3.58 2.22 -20.19
N GLY A 39 2.36 2.76 -20.18
CA GLY A 39 1.14 2.01 -19.94
C GLY A 39 0.56 2.20 -18.55
N GLN A 40 -0.74 1.92 -18.44
CA GLN A 40 -1.51 2.29 -17.25
C GLN A 40 -1.54 1.21 -16.16
N HIS A 41 -1.05 0.00 -16.41
CA HIS A 41 -1.02 -1.08 -15.41
C HIS A 41 0.05 -2.12 -15.77
N THR A 42 1.31 -1.75 -15.59
CA THR A 42 2.43 -2.65 -15.90
C THR A 42 2.98 -3.28 -14.62
N GLY A 43 3.36 -4.55 -14.71
CA GLY A 43 3.85 -5.31 -13.56
C GLY A 43 5.25 -4.87 -13.18
N GLY A 44 5.52 -4.84 -11.88
CA GLY A 44 6.87 -4.81 -11.36
C GLY A 44 7.45 -6.22 -11.43
N ASP A 45 8.49 -6.43 -12.21
CA ASP A 45 9.22 -7.69 -12.33
C ASP A 45 10.64 -7.63 -11.75
N HIS A 46 11.11 -6.43 -11.41
CA HIS A 46 12.41 -6.19 -10.82
C HIS A 46 12.53 -6.76 -9.40
N VAL A 47 13.73 -7.27 -9.08
CA VAL A 47 14.08 -7.71 -7.72
C VAL A 47 14.88 -6.59 -7.04
N PRO A 48 14.45 -6.10 -5.87
CA PRO A 48 15.15 -5.01 -5.21
C PRO A 48 16.41 -5.48 -4.49
N GLN A 49 17.35 -4.55 -4.33
CA GLN A 49 18.40 -4.64 -3.32
C GLN A 49 17.79 -4.33 -1.94
N LYS A 50 18.20 -5.09 -0.92
CA LYS A 50 17.62 -4.93 0.44
C LYS A 50 18.67 -5.06 1.53
N THR A 51 18.70 -4.09 2.42
CA THR A 51 19.43 -4.13 3.69
C THR A 51 18.43 -4.17 4.83
N LEU A 52 18.82 -4.80 5.94
CA LEU A 52 18.04 -4.87 7.16
C LEU A 52 19.04 -4.92 8.32
N ASN A 53 19.01 -3.91 9.17
CA ASN A 53 19.86 -3.76 10.34
C ASN A 53 18.94 -3.49 11.53
N ASP A 54 18.93 -4.41 12.49
CA ASP A 54 18.02 -4.38 13.65
C ASP A 54 16.56 -4.21 13.22
N ASN A 55 15.95 -3.08 13.56
CA ASN A 55 14.56 -2.76 13.24
C ASN A 55 14.41 -1.72 12.12
N ALA A 56 15.44 -1.54 11.29
CA ALA A 56 15.42 -0.64 10.14
C ALA A 56 15.85 -1.35 8.86
N GLY A 57 15.14 -1.12 7.77
CA GLY A 57 15.40 -1.72 6.46
C GLY A 57 15.40 -0.68 5.36
N VAL A 58 16.20 -0.93 4.33
CA VAL A 58 16.19 -0.16 3.08
C VAL A 58 15.95 -1.11 1.92
N LEU A 59 15.06 -0.72 1.02
CA LEU A 59 14.76 -1.42 -0.23
C LEU A 59 14.99 -0.49 -1.40
N GLU A 60 15.78 -0.92 -2.38
CA GLU A 60 16.18 -0.09 -3.51
C GLU A 60 15.95 -0.79 -4.84
N HIS A 61 15.40 -0.05 -5.79
CA HIS A 61 15.48 -0.32 -7.23
C HIS A 61 16.21 0.85 -7.88
N PRO A 62 17.56 0.85 -7.89
CA PRO A 62 18.34 1.98 -8.40
C PRO A 62 17.99 2.33 -9.86
N ASP A 63 17.80 1.31 -10.69
CA ASP A 63 17.47 1.47 -12.12
C ASP A 63 16.07 2.08 -12.34
N LEU A 64 15.17 1.94 -11.36
CA LEU A 64 13.83 2.52 -11.40
C LEU A 64 13.73 3.84 -10.61
N GLY A 65 14.82 4.26 -9.96
CA GLY A 65 14.82 5.45 -9.09
C GLY A 65 13.99 5.29 -7.82
N LEU A 66 13.77 4.07 -7.30
CA LEU A 66 12.96 3.84 -6.10
C LEU A 66 13.84 3.48 -4.90
N CYS A 67 13.61 4.14 -3.76
CA CYS A 67 14.24 3.83 -2.48
C CYS A 67 13.22 3.94 -1.34
N LEU A 68 12.90 2.81 -0.71
CA LEU A 68 12.01 2.74 0.45
C LEU A 68 12.83 2.50 1.72
N ASN A 69 12.76 3.43 2.66
CA ASN A 69 13.23 3.26 4.03
C ASN A 69 12.07 2.81 4.91
N VAL A 70 12.33 1.83 5.78
CA VAL A 70 11.37 1.23 6.71
C VAL A 70 11.98 1.22 8.10
N THR A 71 11.27 1.74 9.09
CA THR A 71 11.69 1.68 10.50
C THR A 71 10.57 1.12 11.34
N GLY A 72 10.77 -0.03 11.98
CA GLY A 72 9.78 -0.64 12.86
C GLY A 72 9.57 0.22 14.11
N SER A 73 8.32 0.30 14.53
CA SER A 73 7.88 1.05 15.72
C SER A 73 7.04 0.16 16.63
N GLU A 74 6.50 0.72 17.71
CA GLU A 74 5.64 -0.04 18.64
C GLU A 74 4.35 -0.53 17.97
N ASN A 75 3.73 0.32 17.14
CA ASN A 75 2.41 0.09 16.56
C ASN A 75 2.44 -0.29 15.07
N GLY A 76 3.61 -0.63 14.52
CA GLY A 76 3.76 -0.80 13.08
C GLY A 76 5.17 -0.49 12.58
N ALA A 77 5.26 0.24 11.47
CA ALA A 77 6.51 0.73 10.92
C ALA A 77 6.30 2.05 10.17
N ASP A 78 7.24 2.98 10.32
CA ASP A 78 7.27 4.21 9.53
C ASP A 78 7.94 3.93 8.18
N LEU A 79 7.38 4.50 7.11
CA LEU A 79 7.84 4.35 5.73
C LEU A 79 8.24 5.71 5.16
N LEU A 80 9.38 5.76 4.48
CA LEU A 80 9.79 6.92 3.71
C LEU A 80 10.25 6.48 2.33
N LEU A 81 9.47 6.82 1.31
CA LEU A 81 9.75 6.49 -0.06
C LEU A 81 10.34 7.69 -0.79
N SER A 82 11.51 7.53 -1.39
CA SER A 82 12.07 8.42 -2.40
C SER A 82 11.86 7.83 -3.79
N ILE A 83 11.30 8.61 -4.71
CA ILE A 83 11.04 8.23 -6.10
C ILE A 83 11.68 9.27 -7.00
N THR A 84 12.55 8.84 -7.92
CA THR A 84 13.14 9.68 -8.96
C THR A 84 12.65 9.22 -10.32
N ASN A 85 12.17 10.15 -11.14
CA ASN A 85 11.81 9.82 -12.51
C ASN A 85 13.08 9.59 -13.36
N LYS A 86 13.43 8.32 -13.55
CA LYS A 86 14.57 7.88 -14.38
C LYS A 86 14.22 7.71 -15.86
N THR A 87 13.04 8.15 -16.29
CA THR A 87 12.61 8.12 -17.68
C THR A 87 12.90 9.45 -18.37
N ASP A 88 12.87 9.46 -19.69
CA ASP A 88 13.05 10.66 -20.52
C ASP A 88 11.76 11.47 -20.72
N ARG A 89 10.64 11.06 -20.11
CA ARG A 89 9.33 11.72 -20.19
C ARG A 89 8.86 12.20 -18.83
N THR A 90 8.04 13.24 -18.82
CA THR A 90 7.32 13.66 -17.62
C THR A 90 6.22 12.65 -17.29
N TRP A 91 6.16 12.22 -16.04
CA TRP A 91 5.04 11.40 -15.56
C TRP A 91 3.80 12.27 -15.34
N PRO A 92 2.60 11.81 -15.70
CA PRO A 92 1.37 12.56 -15.47
C PRO A 92 1.08 12.70 -13.98
N GLU A 93 0.20 13.64 -13.61
CA GLU A 93 -0.17 13.88 -12.21
C GLU A 93 -0.76 12.66 -11.49
N ILE A 94 -1.33 11.73 -12.25
CA ILE A 94 -1.94 10.50 -11.76
C ILE A 94 -0.97 9.31 -11.81
N ALA A 95 0.29 9.49 -12.18
CA ALA A 95 1.28 8.42 -12.14
C ALA A 95 1.39 7.86 -10.72
N ALA A 96 1.32 6.54 -10.57
CA ALA A 96 1.38 5.89 -9.27
C ALA A 96 2.09 4.53 -9.28
N ILE A 97 2.57 4.11 -8.12
CA ILE A 97 3.09 2.76 -7.89
C ILE A 97 2.18 2.03 -6.90
N ILE A 98 2.02 0.72 -7.08
CA ILE A 98 1.12 -0.10 -6.27
C ILE A 98 1.93 -1.17 -5.53
N PRO A 99 2.10 -1.03 -4.20
CA PRO A 99 2.45 -2.14 -3.33
C PRO A 99 1.26 -3.10 -3.10
N CYS A 100 1.55 -4.38 -2.82
CA CYS A 100 0.60 -5.28 -2.17
C CYS A 100 1.00 -5.49 -0.71
N PHE A 101 0.07 -5.15 0.19
CA PHE A 101 0.14 -5.50 1.61
C PHE A 101 -0.82 -6.65 1.90
N ASN A 102 -0.31 -7.81 2.33
CA ASN A 102 -1.12 -9.03 2.39
C ASN A 102 -0.79 -9.93 3.60
N PRO A 103 -1.72 -10.81 3.98
CA PRO A 103 -1.54 -11.81 5.02
C PRO A 103 -0.77 -13.07 4.57
N GLY A 104 -0.04 -13.03 3.46
CA GLY A 104 0.66 -14.20 2.92
C GLY A 104 -0.25 -15.13 2.12
N LYS A 105 0.36 -15.99 1.30
CA LYS A 105 -0.35 -17.02 0.52
C LYS A 105 0.55 -18.23 0.31
N GLN A 106 -0.02 -19.42 0.43
CA GLN A 106 0.67 -20.65 0.08
C GLN A 106 0.70 -20.86 -1.45
N PRO A 107 1.77 -21.50 -1.97
CA PRO A 107 2.91 -22.09 -1.24
C PRO A 107 4.04 -21.11 -0.91
N GLU A 108 3.90 -19.82 -1.22
CA GLU A 108 4.99 -18.86 -1.17
C GLU A 108 5.45 -18.52 0.25
N VAL A 109 4.50 -18.32 1.16
CA VAL A 109 4.72 -18.05 2.59
C VAL A 109 3.56 -18.62 3.42
N ALA A 110 3.74 -18.74 4.73
CA ALA A 110 2.66 -19.09 5.63
C ALA A 110 1.54 -18.04 5.57
N GLU A 111 0.30 -18.51 5.65
CA GLU A 111 -0.88 -17.65 5.67
C GLU A 111 -1.18 -17.22 7.09
N THR A 112 -1.34 -15.91 7.27
CA THR A 112 -1.75 -15.27 8.51
C THR A 112 -3.27 -15.27 8.58
N ARG A 113 -3.83 -16.39 9.05
CA ARG A 113 -5.28 -16.63 9.09
C ARG A 113 -6.07 -15.59 9.87
N ALA A 114 -5.44 -14.94 10.86
CA ALA A 114 -6.05 -13.84 11.59
C ALA A 114 -6.51 -12.70 10.66
N PHE A 115 -5.80 -12.44 9.55
CA PHE A 115 -6.12 -11.37 8.60
C PHE A 115 -6.61 -11.87 7.23
N PHE A 116 -7.00 -13.15 7.14
CA PHE A 116 -7.70 -13.70 5.97
C PHE A 116 -9.17 -13.27 6.03
N ASP A 117 -9.47 -12.12 5.45
CA ASP A 117 -10.83 -11.55 5.35
C ASP A 117 -11.62 -12.20 4.20
N ASP A 118 -11.86 -13.51 4.27
CA ASP A 118 -12.48 -14.27 3.16
C ASP A 118 -13.92 -13.83 2.86
N ASP A 119 -14.63 -13.27 3.84
CA ASP A 119 -16.01 -12.78 3.70
C ASP A 119 -16.09 -11.29 3.32
N HIS A 120 -14.94 -10.61 3.21
CA HIS A 120 -14.83 -9.19 2.88
C HIS A 120 -15.56 -8.24 3.86
N GLU A 121 -15.58 -8.59 5.14
CA GLU A 121 -16.31 -7.85 6.18
C GLU A 121 -15.40 -7.04 7.12
N ARG A 122 -14.08 -7.25 7.03
CA ARG A 122 -13.11 -6.71 8.00
C ARG A 122 -12.14 -5.74 7.39
N THR A 123 -12.22 -5.47 6.09
CA THR A 123 -11.37 -4.50 5.38
C THR A 123 -12.11 -3.18 5.17
N TRP A 124 -11.46 -2.06 5.50
CA TRP A 124 -12.05 -0.73 5.51
C TRP A 124 -11.12 0.31 4.88
N PHE A 125 -11.70 1.39 4.39
CA PHE A 125 -11.00 2.58 3.91
C PHE A 125 -11.71 3.85 4.40
N LEU A 126 -11.05 5.01 4.27
CA LEU A 126 -11.63 6.30 4.60
C LEU A 126 -12.27 6.96 3.37
N ALA A 127 -13.58 7.20 3.43
CA ALA A 127 -14.37 7.98 2.48
C ALA A 127 -14.85 9.30 3.13
N GLU A 128 -15.63 10.10 2.40
CA GLU A 128 -16.15 11.39 2.88
C GLU A 128 -17.05 11.22 4.11
N GLU A 129 -17.90 10.18 4.11
CA GLU A 129 -18.81 9.83 5.20
C GLU A 129 -18.11 9.14 6.39
N GLY A 130 -16.80 8.89 6.30
CA GLY A 130 -16.01 8.20 7.32
C GLY A 130 -15.55 6.81 6.87
N LEU A 131 -15.46 5.86 7.81
CA LEU A 131 -14.99 4.51 7.51
C LEU A 131 -16.05 3.72 6.74
N VAL A 132 -15.67 3.23 5.56
CA VAL A 132 -16.53 2.43 4.68
C VAL A 132 -15.91 1.05 4.49
N SER A 133 -16.76 0.03 4.53
CA SER A 133 -16.34 -1.36 4.30
C SER A 133 -16.00 -1.58 2.83
N LEU A 134 -14.84 -2.16 2.57
CA LEU A 134 -14.42 -2.58 1.25
C LEU A 134 -14.95 -4.00 1.03
N ILE A 135 -16.16 -4.12 0.46
CA ILE A 135 -16.87 -5.41 0.30
C ILE A 135 -16.56 -6.13 -1.03
N ARG A 136 -15.90 -5.43 -1.95
CA ARG A 136 -15.62 -5.86 -3.33
C ARG A 136 -14.24 -5.38 -3.76
N ARG A 137 -13.73 -5.92 -4.86
CA ARG A 137 -12.44 -5.54 -5.46
C ARG A 137 -12.45 -4.22 -6.24
N ASP A 138 -13.48 -3.40 -6.03
CA ASP A 138 -13.60 -2.12 -6.73
C ASP A 138 -12.46 -1.18 -6.34
N ILE A 139 -11.95 -0.40 -7.31
CA ILE A 139 -10.96 0.64 -7.03
C ILE A 139 -11.68 1.89 -6.55
N HIS A 140 -11.27 2.38 -5.38
CA HIS A 140 -11.73 3.64 -4.82
C HIS A 140 -10.62 4.67 -5.03
N TYR A 141 -10.79 5.51 -6.04
CA TYR A 141 -9.81 6.55 -6.34
C TYR A 141 -9.86 7.69 -5.33
N ASN A 142 -8.73 8.37 -5.17
CA ASN A 142 -8.64 9.62 -4.42
C ASN A 142 -9.55 10.67 -5.09
N HIS A 143 -10.49 11.22 -4.32
CA HIS A 143 -11.47 12.19 -4.81
C HIS A 143 -10.83 13.37 -5.55
N THR A 144 -9.66 13.84 -5.11
CA THR A 144 -8.92 14.97 -5.71
C THR A 144 -8.53 14.69 -7.17
N PHE A 145 -8.15 13.46 -7.49
CA PHE A 145 -7.64 13.08 -8.81
C PHE A 145 -8.71 12.45 -9.70
N ARG A 146 -9.95 12.33 -9.20
CA ARG A 146 -11.01 11.61 -9.90
C ARG A 146 -11.27 12.17 -11.31
N SER A 147 -11.31 13.49 -11.45
CA SER A 147 -11.55 14.12 -12.74
C SER A 147 -10.44 13.80 -13.75
N ALA A 148 -9.19 13.73 -13.34
CA ALA A 148 -8.07 13.39 -14.22
C ALA A 148 -8.16 11.90 -14.64
N ILE A 149 -8.46 11.03 -13.68
CA ILE A 149 -8.62 9.58 -13.92
C ILE A 149 -9.78 9.30 -14.88
N ASP A 150 -10.92 9.96 -14.73
CA ASP A 150 -12.10 9.72 -15.58
C ASP A 150 -11.86 10.14 -17.04
N THR A 151 -10.85 10.97 -17.33
CA THR A 151 -10.43 11.27 -18.71
C THR A 151 -9.60 10.17 -19.35
N GLU A 152 -9.10 9.20 -18.57
CA GLU A 152 -8.36 8.04 -19.05
C GLU A 152 -9.33 6.92 -19.46
N THR A 153 -9.57 6.76 -20.76
CA THR A 153 -10.69 5.99 -21.33
C THR A 153 -10.57 4.44 -21.25
N ALA A 154 -9.66 3.87 -20.48
CA ALA A 154 -9.15 2.51 -20.73
C ALA A 154 -9.49 1.44 -19.66
N TRP A 155 -10.37 1.70 -18.70
CA TRP A 155 -10.39 0.94 -17.43
C TRP A 155 -11.64 0.16 -17.04
N SER A 156 -12.74 0.18 -17.80
CA SER A 156 -13.98 -0.46 -17.33
C SER A 156 -13.89 -1.98 -17.11
N ASP A 157 -12.95 -2.67 -17.78
CA ASP A 157 -13.06 -4.13 -17.94
C ASP A 157 -12.13 -4.93 -17.02
N LYS A 158 -10.97 -4.40 -16.62
CA LYS A 158 -9.98 -5.15 -15.82
C LYS A 158 -10.24 -5.08 -14.32
N TRP A 159 -10.61 -3.90 -13.84
CA TRP A 159 -10.83 -3.61 -12.43
C TRP A 159 -12.06 -2.72 -12.30
N PRO A 160 -13.12 -3.19 -11.64
CA PRO A 160 -14.31 -2.37 -11.54
C PRO A 160 -13.99 -1.13 -10.70
N THR A 161 -14.50 0.03 -11.11
CA THR A 161 -14.25 1.30 -10.44
C THR A 161 -15.46 1.65 -9.59
N SER A 162 -15.23 2.01 -8.34
CA SER A 162 -16.30 2.42 -7.44
C SER A 162 -16.79 3.83 -7.76
N PRO A 163 -18.09 4.13 -7.63
CA PRO A 163 -18.57 5.50 -7.58
C PRO A 163 -18.15 6.21 -6.27
N THR A 164 -17.87 5.47 -5.20
CA THR A 164 -17.39 6.02 -3.92
C THR A 164 -15.88 6.23 -3.96
N ASN A 165 -15.45 7.47 -3.77
CA ASN A 165 -14.04 7.83 -3.72
C ASN A 165 -13.47 7.68 -2.30
N ALA A 166 -12.16 7.47 -2.22
CA ALA A 166 -11.40 7.57 -0.98
C ALA A 166 -10.98 9.03 -0.73
N THR A 167 -11.01 9.43 0.54
CA THR A 167 -10.58 10.76 0.98
C THR A 167 -9.31 10.70 1.83
N GLY A 168 -8.97 9.52 2.36
CA GLY A 168 -7.70 9.27 3.04
C GLY A 168 -6.92 8.13 2.40
N GLY A 169 -5.60 8.30 2.36
CA GLY A 169 -4.67 7.27 1.93
C GLY A 169 -4.46 6.23 3.01
N ILE A 170 -5.49 5.44 3.33
CA ILE A 170 -5.39 4.33 4.26
C ILE A 170 -6.31 3.16 3.89
N LEU A 171 -5.75 1.96 3.99
CA LEU A 171 -6.48 0.69 4.05
C LEU A 171 -6.20 0.03 5.39
N MET A 172 -7.23 -0.56 5.99
CA MET A 172 -7.09 -1.29 7.24
C MET A 172 -7.91 -2.57 7.25
N ARG A 173 -7.45 -3.55 8.01
CA ARG A 173 -8.10 -4.83 8.20
C ARG A 173 -8.03 -5.26 9.66
N GLU A 174 -9.19 -5.59 10.23
CA GLU A 174 -9.26 -6.19 11.56
C GLU A 174 -8.97 -7.70 11.49
N SER A 175 -8.39 -8.23 12.57
CA SER A 175 -8.23 -9.67 12.74
C SER A 175 -9.60 -10.35 12.89
N THR A 176 -9.64 -11.67 12.71
CA THR A 176 -10.86 -12.48 12.83
C THR A 176 -11.55 -12.32 14.18
N ASP A 177 -10.78 -12.20 15.27
CA ASP A 177 -11.28 -11.96 16.62
C ASP A 177 -11.47 -10.46 16.94
N ARG A 178 -11.15 -9.57 16.00
CA ARG A 178 -11.26 -8.11 16.09
C ARG A 178 -10.46 -7.47 17.23
N THR A 179 -9.41 -8.14 17.70
CA THR A 179 -8.51 -7.63 18.75
C THR A 179 -7.25 -7.00 18.17
N TRP A 180 -6.94 -7.23 16.89
CA TRP A 180 -5.80 -6.63 16.20
C TRP A 180 -6.25 -5.92 14.91
N VAL A 181 -5.46 -4.93 14.50
CA VAL A 181 -5.63 -4.24 13.23
C VAL A 181 -4.31 -4.18 12.47
N ALA A 182 -4.38 -4.46 11.17
CA ALA A 182 -3.31 -4.24 10.21
C ALA A 182 -3.73 -3.12 9.25
N GLY A 183 -2.85 -2.20 8.93
CA GLY A 183 -3.14 -1.13 7.97
C GLY A 183 -1.91 -0.68 7.20
N ILE A 184 -2.15 -0.07 6.06
CA ILE A 184 -1.15 0.60 5.23
C ILE A 184 -1.67 2.00 4.89
N ALA A 185 -0.80 2.99 5.02
CA ALA A 185 -1.11 4.38 4.72
C ALA A 185 0.03 5.07 3.97
N TRP A 186 -0.33 6.08 3.18
CA TRP A 186 0.57 6.94 2.40
C TRP A 186 -0.01 8.35 2.37
N ALA A 187 0.85 9.36 2.54
CA ALA A 187 0.46 10.76 2.53
C ALA A 187 -0.03 11.20 1.15
N ASP A 188 0.65 10.75 0.09
CA ASP A 188 0.23 10.97 -1.30
C ASP A 188 -0.19 9.64 -1.94
N PHE A 189 -1.44 9.56 -2.34
CA PHE A 189 -2.07 8.32 -2.79
C PHE A 189 -3.04 8.60 -3.93
N LEU A 190 -3.17 7.63 -4.84
CA LEU A 190 -4.08 7.71 -5.97
C LEU A 190 -5.33 6.87 -5.76
N SER A 191 -5.22 5.73 -5.10
CA SER A 191 -6.37 4.83 -4.89
C SER A 191 -6.14 3.83 -3.77
N VAL A 192 -7.24 3.23 -3.34
CA VAL A 192 -7.27 2.07 -2.46
C VAL A 192 -8.08 0.95 -3.10
N GLN A 193 -7.62 -0.29 -2.92
CA GLN A 193 -8.27 -1.49 -3.42
C GLN A 193 -7.93 -2.68 -2.52
N GLY A 194 -8.88 -3.60 -2.31
CA GLY A 194 -8.66 -4.83 -1.56
C GLY A 194 -9.12 -6.08 -2.31
N HIS A 195 -9.05 -7.22 -1.62
CA HIS A 195 -9.67 -8.50 -2.01
C HIS A 195 -9.19 -9.09 -3.33
N ASN A 196 -7.93 -8.83 -3.66
CA ASN A 196 -7.24 -9.53 -4.72
C ASN A 196 -6.94 -11.00 -4.36
N PRO A 197 -6.51 -11.87 -5.30
CA PRO A 197 -6.42 -13.32 -5.07
C PRO A 197 -5.55 -13.77 -3.88
N TRP A 198 -4.74 -12.87 -3.32
CA TRP A 198 -3.89 -13.04 -2.14
C TRP A 198 -4.44 -12.31 -0.89
N ARG A 199 -5.70 -11.87 -0.95
CA ARG A 199 -6.35 -11.00 0.04
C ARG A 199 -5.53 -9.73 0.26
N CYS A 200 -4.81 -9.29 -0.78
CA CYS A 200 -4.00 -8.08 -0.74
C CYS A 200 -4.88 -6.85 -0.47
N MET A 201 -4.30 -5.92 0.27
CA MET A 201 -4.67 -4.52 0.33
C MET A 201 -3.65 -3.77 -0.53
N HIS A 202 -4.12 -3.18 -1.62
CA HIS A 202 -3.31 -2.37 -2.51
C HIS A 202 -3.66 -0.91 -2.29
N GLN A 203 -2.68 -0.16 -1.83
CA GLN A 203 -2.77 1.28 -1.75
C GLN A 203 -1.83 1.88 -2.77
N SER A 204 -2.40 2.51 -3.79
CA SER A 204 -1.64 3.12 -4.87
C SER A 204 -1.01 4.43 -4.37
N ILE A 205 0.32 4.49 -4.38
CA ILE A 205 1.12 5.64 -3.97
C ILE A 205 1.23 6.56 -5.17
N ARG A 206 0.75 7.80 -5.08
CA ARG A 206 0.85 8.74 -6.20
C ARG A 206 2.28 9.24 -6.30
N ALA A 207 2.92 8.97 -7.43
CA ALA A 207 4.31 9.31 -7.71
C ALA A 207 4.44 10.58 -8.56
N GLY A 208 3.46 10.89 -9.40
CA GLY A 208 3.51 12.03 -10.33
C GLY A 208 2.93 13.33 -9.75
N ALA A 209 2.94 14.44 -10.49
CA ALA A 209 3.70 14.61 -11.72
C ALA A 209 5.18 14.76 -11.39
N LEU A 210 6.06 14.16 -12.18
CA LEU A 210 7.51 14.28 -12.03
C LEU A 210 8.16 14.46 -13.39
N ALA A 211 8.92 15.54 -13.55
CA ALA A 211 9.79 15.73 -14.71
C ALA A 211 10.97 14.73 -14.70
N PRO A 212 11.64 14.50 -15.84
CA PRO A 212 12.87 13.69 -15.86
C PRO A 212 13.88 14.15 -14.80
N GLU A 213 14.44 13.18 -14.08
CA GLU A 213 15.37 13.34 -12.94
C GLU A 213 14.82 14.07 -11.71
N GLU A 214 13.53 14.44 -11.70
CA GLU A 214 12.89 15.00 -10.51
C GLU A 214 12.64 13.91 -9.47
N THR A 215 12.85 14.26 -8.19
CA THR A 215 12.65 13.37 -7.05
C THR A 215 11.52 13.86 -6.16
N ALA A 216 10.57 12.98 -5.85
CA ALA A 216 9.60 13.16 -4.77
C ALA A 216 9.97 12.31 -3.55
N THR A 217 9.58 12.77 -2.36
CA THR A 217 9.63 11.98 -1.12
C THR A 217 8.25 11.90 -0.52
N ILE A 218 7.78 10.68 -0.26
CA ILE A 218 6.42 10.38 0.19
C ILE A 218 6.51 9.60 1.49
N ARG A 219 5.81 10.12 2.51
CA ARG A 219 5.67 9.46 3.80
C ARG A 219 4.59 8.39 3.73
N GLY A 220 4.83 7.27 4.40
CA GLY A 220 3.84 6.22 4.62
C GLY A 220 3.99 5.58 6.00
N LYS A 221 3.07 4.68 6.31
CA LYS A 221 3.07 3.95 7.58
C LYS A 221 2.39 2.60 7.42
N ILE A 222 2.98 1.58 8.03
CA ILE A 222 2.29 0.33 8.35
C ILE A 222 1.76 0.45 9.78
N TYR A 223 0.51 0.03 9.98
CA TYR A 223 -0.08 -0.19 11.29
C TYR A 223 -0.20 -1.69 11.52
N LEU A 224 0.22 -2.16 12.69
CA LEU A 224 0.04 -3.53 13.13
C LEU A 224 0.07 -3.56 14.66
N PHE A 225 -1.09 -3.48 15.29
CA PHE A 225 -1.19 -3.32 16.74
C PHE A 225 -2.52 -3.86 17.29
N GLU A 226 -2.57 -4.06 18.61
CA GLU A 226 -3.78 -4.47 19.31
C GLU A 226 -4.77 -3.31 19.35
N GLY A 227 -5.96 -3.53 18.81
CA GLY A 227 -6.98 -2.50 18.66
C GLY A 227 -7.92 -2.78 17.49
N THR A 228 -8.74 -1.79 17.19
CA THR A 228 -9.78 -1.83 16.18
C THR A 228 -9.45 -0.92 15.00
N ARG A 229 -10.27 -0.97 13.95
CA ARG A 229 -10.22 0.00 12.84
C ARG A 229 -10.41 1.44 13.31
N HIS A 230 -11.16 1.67 14.40
CA HIS A 230 -11.36 3.01 14.94
C HIS A 230 -10.08 3.54 15.60
N ASP A 231 -9.34 2.69 16.31
CA ASP A 231 -8.04 3.08 16.86
C ASP A 231 -7.03 3.36 15.75
N CYS A 232 -7.09 2.57 14.66
CA CYS A 232 -6.24 2.76 13.48
C CYS A 232 -6.51 4.10 12.79
N ILE A 233 -7.79 4.47 12.59
CA ILE A 233 -8.12 5.73 11.93
C ILE A 233 -7.73 6.95 12.77
N GLU A 234 -7.84 6.88 14.10
CA GLU A 234 -7.40 7.98 14.96
C GLU A 234 -5.88 8.17 14.94
N LYS A 235 -5.10 7.07 14.91
CA LYS A 235 -3.65 7.14 14.69
C LYS A 235 -3.33 7.73 13.32
N PHE A 236 -4.02 7.29 12.27
CA PHE A 236 -3.85 7.82 10.92
C PHE A 236 -4.09 9.32 10.85
N LYS A 237 -5.19 9.81 11.44
CA LYS A 237 -5.46 11.24 11.53
C LYS A 237 -4.31 11.97 12.22
N SER A 238 -3.88 11.50 13.39
CA SER A 238 -2.76 12.12 14.11
C SER A 238 -1.44 12.13 13.33
N ASP A 239 -1.21 11.16 12.44
CA ASP A 239 0.04 11.00 11.71
C ASP A 239 0.08 11.78 10.37
N PHE A 240 -1.09 12.10 9.79
CA PHE A 240 -1.22 12.62 8.41
C PHE A 240 -2.18 13.81 8.21
N ILE A 241 -3.07 14.12 9.16
CA ILE A 241 -4.09 15.18 9.06
C ILE A 241 -3.89 16.22 10.16
#